data_AF-A0A7S7RQ99-F1
#
_entry.id   AF-A0A7S7RQ99-F1
#
_cell.length_a   1.000
_cell.length_b   1.000
_cell.length_c   1.000
_cell.angle_alpha   90.00
_cell.angle_beta   90.00
_cell.angle_gamma   90.00
#
_symmetry.space_group_name_H-M   'P 1'
#
loop_
_entity.id
_entity.type
_entity.pdbx_description
1 polymer ?
#
loop_
_entity_poly.entity_id
_entity_poly.type
_entity_poly.pdbx_seq_one_letter_code
_entity_poly.pdbx_strand_id
1 'polypeptide(L)' 'MKNSINFKATTPYEPAGDQPTAIKELSDSILKGNRYQTPEGVTGSGKTYTMAKVY' A
#
# COMPACT_ATOMS: atom_id res chain seq x y z
N MET A 1 11.06 -15.84 -17.81
CA MET A 1 10.02 -16.40 -16.90
C MET A 1 9.73 -15.35 -15.84
N LYS A 2 8.61 -14.63 -15.90
CA LYS A 2 8.20 -13.73 -14.80
C LYS A 2 7.64 -14.62 -13.70
N ASN A 3 8.37 -14.85 -12.62
CA ASN A 3 7.78 -15.40 -11.41
C ASN A 3 6.74 -14.40 -10.91
N SER A 4 5.47 -14.64 -11.20
CA SER A 4 4.36 -13.88 -10.65
C SER A 4 4.16 -14.30 -9.19
N ILE A 5 4.94 -13.72 -8.29
CA ILE A 5 4.70 -13.81 -6.85
C ILE A 5 3.36 -13.09 -6.60
N ASN A 6 2.30 -13.85 -6.36
CA ASN A 6 0.99 -13.32 -6.02
C ASN A 6 0.94 -13.13 -4.50
N PHE A 7 1.31 -11.93 -4.04
CA PHE A 7 1.21 -11.56 -2.64
C PHE A 7 -0.25 -11.25 -2.29
N LYS A 8 -0.78 -11.90 -1.25
CA LYS A 8 -2.15 -11.66 -0.76
C LYS A 8 -2.16 -11.42 0.73
N ALA A 9 -2.35 -10.17 1.15
CA ALA A 9 -2.59 -9.82 2.54
C ALA A 9 -3.95 -10.38 3.01
N THR A 10 -3.94 -11.27 4.00
CA THR A 10 -5.16 -11.83 4.62
C THR A 10 -5.45 -11.09 5.92
N THR A 11 -6.66 -10.55 6.03
CA THR A 11 -7.05 -9.64 7.11
C THR A 11 -8.58 -9.59 7.16
N PRO A 12 -9.20 -9.55 8.35
CA PRO A 12 -10.64 -9.38 8.50
C PRO A 12 -11.09 -7.91 8.31
N TYR A 13 -10.14 -6.98 8.20
CA TYR A 13 -10.39 -5.55 8.08
C TYR A 13 -10.30 -5.11 6.62
N GLU A 14 -11.16 -4.17 6.24
CA GLU A 14 -11.09 -3.45 4.97
C GLU A 14 -10.38 -2.10 5.15
N PRO A 15 -9.77 -1.53 4.09
CA PRO A 15 -9.16 -0.21 4.18
C PRO A 15 -10.20 0.85 4.56
N ALA A 16 -9.85 1.75 5.47
CA ALA A 16 -10.75 2.79 5.98
C ALA A 16 -10.06 4.15 6.09
N GLY A 17 -10.86 5.22 6.19
CA GLY A 17 -10.36 6.60 6.23
C GLY A 17 -9.53 6.92 4.97
N ASP A 18 -8.33 7.45 5.16
CA ASP A 18 -7.43 7.83 4.06
C ASP A 18 -6.58 6.67 3.52
N GLN A 19 -6.68 5.48 4.10
CA GLN A 19 -5.91 4.31 3.67
C GLN A 19 -6.12 3.94 2.19
N PRO A 20 -7.36 3.91 1.63
CA PRO A 20 -7.56 3.60 0.22
C PRO A 20 -6.82 4.56 -0.72
N THR A 21 -6.84 5.86 -0.39
CA THR A 21 -6.16 6.90 -1.16
C THR A 21 -4.64 6.73 -1.07
N ALA A 22 -4.09 6.54 0.14
CA ALA A 22 -2.67 6.33 0.33
C ALA A 22 -2.15 5.07 -0.38
N ILE A 23 -2.90 3.95 -0.31
CA ILE A 23 -2.58 2.72 -1.04
C ILE A 23 -2.50 3.00 -2.55
N LYS A 24 -3.51 3.68 -3.10
CA LYS A 24 -3.57 4.00 -4.52
C LYS A 24 -2.40 4.88 -4.96
N GLU A 25 -2.12 5.96 -4.23
CA GLU A 25 -1.06 6.90 -4.58
C GLU A 25 0.34 6.27 -4.51
N LEU A 26 0.60 5.47 -3.48
CA LEU A 26 1.86 4.73 -3.34
C LEU A 26 2.02 3.72 -4.47
N SER A 27 0.99 2.94 -4.77
CA SER A 27 0.98 1.94 -5.85
C SER A 27 1.22 2.61 -7.21
N ASP A 28 0.46 3.67 -7.53
CA ASP A 28 0.61 4.43 -8.77
C ASP A 28 2.00 5.03 -8.91
N SER A 29 2.59 5.54 -7.81
CA SER A 29 3.93 6.12 -7.81
C SER A 29 5.00 5.07 -8.09
N ILE A 30 4.89 3.89 -7.47
CA ILE A 30 5.80 2.75 -7.69
C ILE A 30 5.71 2.27 -9.13
N LEU A 31 4.49 2.10 -9.66
CA LEU A 31 4.24 1.66 -11.03
C LEU A 31 4.75 2.68 -12.07
N LYS A 32 4.76 3.97 -11.74
CA LYS A 32 5.39 5.03 -12.56
C LYS A 32 6.92 5.02 -12.51
N GLY A 33 7.53 4.15 -11.70
CA GLY A 33 8.98 4.04 -11.57
C GLY A 33 9.61 5.12 -10.68
N ASN A 34 8.81 5.83 -9.88
CA ASN A 34 9.35 6.78 -8.92
C ASN A 34 10.15 6.01 -7.85
N ARG A 35 11.34 6.51 -7.53
CA ARG A 35 12.27 5.80 -6.63
C ARG A 35 11.96 5.99 -5.15
N TYR A 36 11.42 7.15 -4.79
CA TYR A 36 11.23 7.55 -3.41
C TYR A 36 9.79 7.99 -3.18
N GLN A 37 9.22 7.50 -2.09
CA GLN A 37 7.88 7.80 -1.63
C GLN A 37 7.93 7.90 -0.10
N THR A 38 7.28 8.91 0.46
CA THR A 38 7.17 9.09 1.90
C THR A 38 5.70 8.93 2.30
N PRO A 39 5.33 7.83 2.97
CA PRO A 39 3.99 7.69 3.51
C PRO A 39 3.83 8.56 4.77
N GLU A 40 3.16 9.70 4.63
CA GLU A 40 2.80 10.59 5.72
C GLU A 40 1.55 10.06 6.43
N GLY A 41 1.72 9.46 7.61
CA GLY A 41 0.62 8.91 8.38
C GLY A 41 0.82 9.07 9.88
N VAL A 42 -0.20 9.57 10.57
CA VAL A 42 -0.20 9.74 12.04
C VAL A 42 -0.04 8.40 12.78
N THR A 43 0.36 8.42 14.04
CA THR A 43 0.42 7.21 14.89
C THR A 43 -0.98 6.59 15.03
N GLY A 44 -1.08 5.27 14.91
CA GLY A 44 -2.38 4.56 14.99
C GLY A 44 -3.18 4.49 13.67
N SER A 45 -2.75 5.16 12.60
CA SER A 45 -3.45 5.16 11.29
C SER A 45 -3.38 3.83 10.50
N GLY A 46 -2.72 2.81 11.03
CA GLY A 46 -2.61 1.51 10.36
C GLY A 46 -1.59 1.45 9.22
N LYS A 47 -0.47 2.20 9.31
CA LYS A 47 0.60 2.22 8.27
C LYS A 47 1.06 0.83 7.79
N THR A 48 1.18 -0.15 8.70
CA THR A 48 1.54 -1.52 8.33
C THR A 48 0.50 -2.16 7.40
N TYR A 49 -0.79 -1.96 7.68
CA TYR A 49 -1.88 -2.45 6.84
C TYR A 49 -1.86 -1.76 5.47
N THR A 50 -1.68 -0.43 5.45
CA THR A 50 -1.55 0.36 4.21
C THR A 50 -0.43 -0.21 3.33
N MET A 51 0.78 -0.40 3.88
CA MET A 51 1.92 -0.91 3.12
C MET A 51 1.73 -2.34 2.63
N ALA A 52 1.08 -3.21 3.40
CA ALA A 52 0.77 -4.59 3.00
C ALA A 52 -0.25 -4.68 1.86
N LYS A 53 -0.99 -3.60 1.57
CA LYS A 53 -2.00 -3.52 0.52
C LYS A 53 -1.54 -2.73 -0.72
N VAL A 54 -0.30 -2.23 -0.74
CA VAL A 54 0.31 -1.60 -1.94
C VAL A 54 0.63 -2.68 -2.98
N TYR A 55 0.32 -2.43 -4.25
CA TYR A 55 0.42 -3.41 -5.35
C TYR A 55 1.05 -2.85 -6.63
#